data_AF-A0A927MLX7-F1
#
_entry.id   AF-A0A927MLX7-F1
#
_cell.length_a   1.000
_cell.length_b   1.000
_cell.length_c   1.000
_cell.angle_alpha   90.00
_cell.angle_beta   90.00
_cell.angle_gamma   90.00
#
_symmetry.space_group_name_H-M   'P 1'
#
loop_
_entity.id
_entity.type
_entity.pdbx_description
1 polymer ?
#
loop_
_entity_poly.entity_id
_entity_poly.type
_entity_poly.pdbx_seq_one_letter_code
_entity_poly.pdbx_strand_id
1 'polypeptide(L)'
;MEGLNEWQLSHLSQALTRAKRLEKQRADFHQELYDTVLYPTVHYDKEFTGNGGSPVTDIQAIKIIEAKERYERLIQKEYKAHRRWESVLEWIDERDRPITIRYFAKGKRVQLKIIGRLLQQITKQLEREEQHTERQRNEQSTADYKEVSATNTSVQEASEAIRTNS
;
A
#
# COMPACT_ATOMS: atom_id res chain seq x y z
N MET A 1 -10.42 14.12 5.46
CA MET A 1 -10.41 12.66 5.24
C MET A 1 -11.36 12.05 6.26
N GLU A 2 -12.11 11.02 5.88
CA GLU A 2 -12.98 10.30 6.84
C GLU A 2 -12.10 9.66 7.92
N GLY A 3 -12.39 9.97 9.19
CA GLY A 3 -11.68 9.40 10.33
C GLY A 3 -11.74 7.87 10.34
N LEU A 4 -10.86 7.26 11.13
CA LEU A 4 -10.76 5.80 11.22
C LEU A 4 -12.02 5.21 11.88
N ASN A 5 -12.96 4.75 11.05
CA ASN A 5 -14.26 4.25 11.49
C ASN A 5 -14.20 2.79 11.98
N GLU A 6 -15.21 2.36 12.74
CA GLU A 6 -15.30 1.00 13.31
C GLU A 6 -15.12 -0.11 12.26
N TRP A 7 -15.71 0.09 11.07
CA TRP A 7 -15.55 -0.83 9.94
C TRP A 7 -14.09 -0.94 9.48
N GLN A 8 -13.38 0.19 9.39
CA GLN A 8 -11.98 0.22 8.99
C GLN A 8 -11.08 -0.46 10.02
N LEU A 9 -11.32 -0.22 11.32
CA LEU A 9 -10.60 -0.90 12.40
C LEU A 9 -10.84 -2.41 12.39
N SER A 10 -12.09 -2.83 12.16
CA SER A 10 -12.43 -4.24 12.00
C SER A 10 -11.67 -4.86 10.82
N HIS A 11 -11.66 -4.16 9.68
CA HIS A 11 -10.94 -4.58 8.49
C HIS A 11 -9.43 -4.70 8.71
N LEU A 12 -8.81 -3.72 9.37
CA LEU A 12 -7.38 -3.72 9.72
C LEU A 12 -7.02 -4.86 10.68
N SER A 13 -7.87 -5.12 11.69
CA SER A 13 -7.62 -6.17 12.69
C SER A 13 -7.54 -7.58 12.12
N GLN A 14 -8.15 -7.81 10.94
CA GLN A 14 -8.16 -9.08 10.23
C GLN A 14 -7.09 -9.20 9.14
N ALA A 15 -6.31 -8.14 8.91
CA ALA A 15 -5.38 -8.06 7.78
C ALA A 15 -4.33 -9.19 7.80
N LEU A 16 -3.79 -9.55 8.96
CA LEU A 16 -2.83 -10.67 9.07
C LEU A 16 -3.45 -12.00 8.65
N THR A 17 -4.69 -12.28 9.07
CA THR A 17 -5.42 -13.50 8.70
C THR A 17 -5.64 -13.56 7.19
N ARG A 18 -5.95 -12.43 6.55
CA ARG A 18 -6.11 -12.35 5.09
C ARG A 18 -4.79 -12.50 4.36
N ALA A 19 -3.72 -11.86 4.83
CA ALA A 19 -2.38 -12.02 4.26
C ALA A 19 -1.95 -13.49 4.25
N LYS A 20 -2.07 -14.17 5.41
CA LYS A 20 -1.77 -15.61 5.53
C LYS A 20 -2.65 -16.49 4.65
N ARG A 21 -3.93 -16.13 4.49
CA ARG A 21 -4.84 -16.85 3.59
C ARG A 21 -4.39 -16.71 2.14
N LEU A 22 -4.02 -15.51 1.70
CA LEU A 22 -3.50 -15.28 0.35
C LEU A 22 -2.17 -16.02 0.13
N GLU A 23 -1.26 -16.01 1.11
CA GLU A 23 -0.02 -16.80 1.01
C GLU A 23 -0.29 -18.30 0.86
N LYS A 24 -1.26 -18.84 1.61
CA LYS A 24 -1.65 -20.25 1.51
C LYS A 24 -2.23 -20.58 0.12
N GLN A 25 -2.99 -19.65 -0.46
CA GLN A 25 -3.62 -19.81 -1.78
C GLN A 25 -2.69 -19.44 -2.95
N ARG A 26 -1.45 -18.98 -2.67
CA ARG A 26 -0.52 -18.50 -3.69
C ARG A 26 -0.17 -19.58 -4.73
N ALA A 27 0.09 -20.81 -4.26
CA ALA A 27 0.43 -21.92 -5.15
C ALA A 27 -0.72 -22.28 -6.09
N ASP A 28 -1.93 -22.42 -5.53
CA ASP A 28 -3.15 -22.72 -6.27
C ASP A 28 -3.44 -21.64 -7.32
N PHE A 29 -3.36 -20.36 -6.92
CA PHE A 29 -3.53 -19.23 -7.83
C PHE A 29 -2.50 -19.24 -8.97
N HIS A 30 -1.22 -19.53 -8.68
CA HIS A 30 -0.20 -19.63 -9.72
C HIS A 30 -0.47 -20.78 -10.69
N GLN A 31 -0.97 -21.92 -10.19
CA GLN A 31 -1.32 -23.07 -11.02
C GLN A 31 -2.48 -22.72 -11.97
N GLU A 32 -3.54 -22.08 -11.47
CA GLU A 32 -4.68 -21.63 -12.29
C GLU A 32 -4.26 -20.68 -13.42
N LEU A 33 -3.25 -19.82 -13.18
CA LEU A 33 -2.71 -18.94 -14.23
C LEU A 33 -2.05 -19.73 -15.38
N TYR A 34 -1.47 -20.89 -15.10
CA TYR A 34 -0.88 -21.75 -16.12
C TYR A 34 -1.91 -22.65 -16.80
N ASP A 35 -2.92 -23.12 -16.07
CA ASP A 35 -3.98 -23.96 -16.62
C ASP A 35 -4.86 -23.20 -17.64
N THR A 36 -4.89 -21.88 -17.54
CA THR A 36 -5.61 -20.99 -18.48
C THR A 36 -4.79 -20.61 -19.72
N VAL A 37 -3.55 -21.08 -19.84
CA VAL A 37 -2.73 -20.89 -21.03
C VAL A 37 -3.25 -21.77 -22.16
N LEU A 38 -4.03 -21.17 -23.05
CA LEU A 38 -4.38 -21.77 -24.33
C LEU A 38 -3.10 -21.88 -25.16
N TYR A 39 -2.52 -23.08 -25.19
CA TYR A 39 -1.59 -23.44 -26.24
C TYR A 39 -2.33 -23.31 -27.57
N PRO A 40 -1.81 -22.56 -28.55
CA PRO A 40 -2.32 -22.72 -29.91
C PRO A 40 -2.07 -24.17 -30.27
N THR A 41 -3.13 -24.98 -30.32
CA THR A 41 -3.11 -26.26 -31.03
C THR A 41 -2.77 -25.91 -32.45
N VAL A 42 -1.49 -26.01 -32.78
CA VAL A 42 -0.97 -25.82 -34.13
C VAL A 42 -1.70 -26.83 -34.98
N HIS A 43 -2.64 -26.36 -35.80
CA HIS A 43 -2.93 -27.07 -37.04
C HIS A 43 -1.58 -27.22 -37.74
N TYR A 44 -1.11 -28.46 -37.86
CA TYR A 44 0.10 -28.81 -38.57
C TYR A 44 -0.05 -28.44 -40.04
N ASP A 45 0.18 -27.17 -40.38
CA ASP A 45 0.67 -26.83 -41.71
C ASP A 45 2.19 -26.86 -41.66
N LYS A 46 2.70 -27.88 -42.34
CA LYS A 46 4.12 -28.21 -42.49
C LYS A 46 4.81 -27.14 -43.34
N GLU A 47 5.00 -25.92 -42.84
CA GLU A 47 5.84 -24.94 -43.52
C GLU A 47 6.29 -23.74 -42.66
N PHE A 48 6.20 -23.83 -41.33
CA PHE A 48 6.77 -22.78 -40.48
C PHE A 48 8.25 -23.05 -40.20
N THR A 49 9.06 -22.37 -41.01
CA THR A 49 10.47 -22.07 -40.84
C THR A 49 10.80 -21.65 -39.40
N GLY A 50 11.98 -22.08 -38.94
CA GLY A 50 12.49 -21.83 -37.60
C GLY A 50 12.67 -20.34 -37.27
N ASN A 51 12.76 -20.09 -35.95
CA ASN A 51 13.03 -18.82 -35.28
C ASN A 51 11.88 -17.82 -35.24
N GLY A 52 10.97 -18.01 -34.28
CA GLY A 52 10.08 -16.95 -33.80
C GLY A 52 9.20 -17.47 -32.67
N GLY A 53 9.42 -16.97 -31.45
CA GLY A 53 8.40 -17.09 -30.41
C GLY A 53 7.08 -16.54 -30.94
N SER A 54 5.98 -17.26 -30.76
CA SER A 54 4.69 -16.75 -31.20
C SER A 54 4.38 -15.49 -30.39
N PRO A 55 4.06 -14.34 -31.00
CA PRO A 55 3.68 -13.13 -30.26
C PRO A 55 2.54 -13.40 -29.27
N VAL A 56 1.70 -14.39 -29.55
CA VAL A 56 0.59 -14.84 -28.68
C VAL A 56 1.10 -15.47 -27.38
N THR A 57 2.15 -16.30 -27.43
CA THR A 57 2.74 -16.92 -26.24
C THR A 57 3.48 -15.89 -25.39
N ASP A 58 4.15 -14.92 -26.01
CA ASP A 58 4.86 -13.85 -25.29
C ASP A 58 3.87 -12.92 -24.58
N ILE A 59 2.77 -12.55 -25.24
CA ILE A 59 1.69 -11.75 -24.62
C ILE A 59 1.04 -12.51 -23.44
N GLN A 60 0.82 -13.82 -23.57
CA GLN A 60 0.31 -14.63 -22.46
C GLN A 60 1.30 -14.70 -21.29
N ALA A 61 2.60 -14.86 -21.57
CA ALA A 61 3.64 -14.86 -20.54
C ALA A 61 3.68 -13.53 -19.77
N ILE A 62 3.61 -12.39 -20.47
CA ILE A 62 3.54 -11.06 -19.83
C ILE A 62 2.30 -10.96 -18.93
N LYS A 63 1.12 -11.39 -19.40
CA LYS A 63 -0.11 -11.38 -18.59
C LYS A 63 0.00 -12.20 -17.31
N ILE A 64 0.64 -13.37 -17.38
CA ILE A 64 0.89 -14.23 -16.21
C ILE A 64 1.84 -13.52 -15.23
N ILE A 65 2.93 -12.93 -15.72
CA ILE A 65 3.88 -12.17 -14.89
C ILE A 65 3.15 -11.03 -14.16
N GLU A 66 2.40 -10.21 -14.89
CA GLU A 66 1.64 -9.12 -14.28
C GLU A 66 0.61 -9.60 -13.26
N ALA A 67 -0.07 -10.72 -13.53
CA ALA A 67 -1.05 -11.29 -12.61
C ALA A 67 -0.40 -11.73 -11.30
N LYS A 68 0.77 -12.36 -11.36
CA LYS A 68 1.58 -12.74 -10.19
C LYS A 68 2.04 -11.51 -9.41
N GLU A 69 2.55 -10.49 -10.10
CA GLU A 69 2.96 -9.24 -9.45
C GLU A 69 1.79 -8.55 -8.75
N ARG A 70 0.62 -8.49 -9.40
CA ARG A 70 -0.59 -7.93 -8.77
C ARG A 70 -0.98 -8.71 -7.52
N TYR A 71 -0.90 -10.04 -7.56
CA TYR A 71 -1.18 -10.89 -6.40
C TYR A 71 -0.20 -10.63 -5.25
N GLU A 72 1.09 -10.49 -5.56
CA GLU A 72 2.10 -10.17 -4.56
C GLU A 72 1.88 -8.80 -3.91
N ARG A 73 1.53 -7.79 -4.72
CA ARG A 73 1.16 -6.46 -4.23
C ARG A 73 -0.06 -6.52 -3.29
N LEU A 74 -1.02 -7.41 -3.54
CA LEU A 74 -2.16 -7.61 -2.65
C LEU A 74 -1.72 -8.18 -1.29
N ILE A 75 -0.84 -9.19 -1.28
CA ILE A 75 -0.28 -9.74 -0.04
C ILE A 75 0.46 -8.65 0.75
N GLN A 76 1.33 -7.89 0.07
CA GLN A 76 2.07 -6.79 0.69
C GLN A 76 1.14 -5.70 1.24
N LYS A 77 0.06 -5.38 0.53
CA LYS A 77 -0.97 -4.44 0.98
C LYS A 77 -1.62 -4.91 2.28
N GLU A 78 -1.96 -6.18 2.40
CA GLU A 78 -2.53 -6.75 3.64
C GLU A 78 -1.51 -6.74 4.79
N TYR A 79 -0.23 -7.03 4.54
CA TYR A 79 0.80 -6.88 5.56
C TYR A 79 0.99 -5.44 6.02
N LYS A 80 0.94 -4.47 5.09
CA LYS A 80 0.97 -3.05 5.44
C LYS A 80 -0.23 -2.65 6.29
N ALA A 81 -1.42 -3.17 5.96
CA ALA A 81 -2.61 -2.98 6.77
C ALA A 81 -2.47 -3.59 8.17
N HIS A 82 -1.84 -4.77 8.29
CA HIS A 82 -1.55 -5.37 9.59
C HIS A 82 -0.58 -4.52 10.43
N ARG A 83 0.51 -4.01 9.85
CA ARG A 83 1.41 -3.09 10.57
C ARG A 83 0.68 -1.85 11.06
N ARG A 84 -0.22 -1.29 10.24
CA ARG A 84 -1.07 -0.17 10.66
C ARG A 84 -1.96 -0.54 11.84
N TRP A 85 -2.50 -1.76 11.88
CA TRP A 85 -3.24 -2.26 13.04
C TRP A 85 -2.37 -2.34 14.30
N GLU A 86 -1.12 -2.81 14.18
CA GLU A 86 -0.19 -2.85 15.31
C GLU A 86 0.11 -1.46 15.86
N SER A 87 0.37 -0.48 14.99
CA SER A 87 0.55 0.92 15.40
C SER A 87 -0.69 1.48 16.12
N VAL A 88 -1.91 1.14 15.67
CA VAL A 88 -3.13 1.52 16.38
C VAL A 88 -3.17 0.92 17.78
N LEU A 89 -2.76 -0.34 17.95
CA LEU A 89 -2.72 -0.99 19.25
C LEU A 89 -1.68 -0.38 20.20
N GLU A 90 -0.61 0.22 19.67
CA GLU A 90 0.40 0.94 20.45
C GLU A 90 -0.15 2.21 21.13
N TRP A 91 -1.15 2.86 20.52
CA TRP A 91 -1.79 4.04 21.11
C TRP A 91 -2.81 3.73 22.21
N ILE A 92 -3.16 2.46 22.35
CA ILE A 92 -4.17 1.99 23.31
C ILE A 92 -3.46 1.50 24.56
N ASP A 93 -3.97 1.93 25.70
CA ASP A 93 -3.50 1.49 27.02
C ASP A 93 -3.48 -0.04 27.11
N GLU A 94 -2.45 -0.59 27.76
CA GLU A 94 -2.27 -2.05 27.88
C GLU A 94 -3.48 -2.78 28.46
N ARG A 95 -4.22 -2.12 29.35
CA ARG A 95 -5.45 -2.65 29.97
C ARG A 95 -6.58 -2.83 28.97
N ASP A 96 -6.68 -1.93 28.01
CA ASP A 96 -7.77 -1.90 27.03
C ASP A 96 -7.43 -2.64 25.73
N ARG A 97 -6.14 -2.78 25.41
CA ARG A 97 -5.65 -3.57 24.27
C ARG A 97 -6.31 -4.96 24.12
N PRO A 98 -6.41 -5.81 25.18
CA PRO A 98 -7.08 -7.11 25.05
C PRO A 98 -8.58 -7.01 24.76
N ILE A 99 -9.23 -5.92 25.20
CA ILE A 99 -10.64 -5.64 24.92
C ILE A 99 -10.81 -5.27 23.44
N THR A 100 -9.95 -4.38 22.94
CA THR A 100 -9.89 -3.99 21.53
C THR A 100 -9.68 -5.20 20.61
N ILE A 101 -8.68 -6.04 20.91
CA ILE A 101 -8.42 -7.26 20.13
C ILE A 101 -9.62 -8.21 20.18
N ARG A 102 -10.24 -8.38 21.35
CA ARG A 102 -11.41 -9.24 21.53
C ARG A 102 -12.60 -8.76 20.69
N TYR A 103 -12.82 -7.45 20.62
CA TYR A 103 -13.90 -6.88 19.85
C TYR A 103 -13.63 -6.95 18.34
N PHE A 104 -12.55 -6.32 17.87
CA PHE A 104 -12.28 -6.16 16.44
C PHE A 104 -11.78 -7.44 15.77
N ALA A 105 -10.79 -8.12 16.37
CA ALA A 105 -10.17 -9.29 15.74
C ALA A 105 -10.97 -10.59 15.97
N LYS A 106 -11.65 -10.72 17.11
CA LYS A 106 -12.39 -11.96 17.48
C LYS A 106 -13.91 -11.83 17.34
N GLY A 107 -14.45 -10.65 17.03
CA GLY A 107 -15.88 -10.42 16.88
C GLY A 107 -16.70 -10.69 18.15
N LYS A 108 -16.08 -10.64 19.32
CA LYS A 108 -16.76 -10.96 20.60
C LYS A 108 -17.43 -9.71 21.15
N ARG A 109 -18.61 -9.89 21.74
CA ARG A 109 -19.39 -8.80 22.34
C ARG A 109 -18.62 -8.15 23.49
N VAL A 110 -18.57 -6.83 23.47
CA VAL A 110 -18.03 -5.95 24.51
C VAL A 110 -19.07 -4.87 24.78
N GLN A 111 -19.05 -4.29 25.99
CA GLN A 111 -19.94 -3.20 26.33
C GLN A 111 -19.69 -1.99 25.41
N LEU A 112 -20.74 -1.49 24.74
CA LEU A 112 -20.66 -0.39 23.77
C LEU A 112 -20.02 0.88 24.35
N LYS A 113 -20.24 1.17 25.65
CA LYS A 113 -19.60 2.32 26.32
C LYS A 113 -18.07 2.23 26.31
N ILE A 114 -17.51 1.04 26.48
CA ILE A 114 -16.06 0.81 26.46
C ILE A 114 -15.53 1.00 25.05
N ILE A 115 -16.22 0.45 24.04
CA ILE A 115 -15.84 0.59 22.63
C ILE A 115 -15.91 2.05 22.18
N GLY A 116 -16.98 2.77 22.55
CA GLY A 116 -17.10 4.21 22.23
C GLY A 116 -15.94 5.03 22.80
N ARG A 117 -15.55 4.79 24.06
CA ARG A 117 -14.38 5.43 24.67
C ARG A 117 -13.10 5.12 23.90
N LEU A 118 -12.90 3.84 23.52
CA LEU A 118 -11.70 3.41 22.79
C LEU A 118 -11.63 4.02 21.40
N LEU A 119 -12.74 4.06 20.67
CA LEU A 119 -12.83 4.73 19.38
C LEU A 119 -12.46 6.20 19.50
N GLN A 120 -13.02 6.92 20.48
CA GLN A 120 -12.67 8.32 20.70
C GLN A 120 -11.19 8.53 21.00
N GLN A 121 -10.56 7.66 21.79
CA GLN A 121 -9.12 7.72 22.07
C GLN A 121 -8.30 7.51 20.79
N ILE A 122 -8.66 6.51 19.98
CA ILE A 122 -7.98 6.22 18.71
C ILE A 122 -8.13 7.39 17.74
N THR A 123 -9.34 7.93 17.54
CA THR A 123 -9.59 9.06 16.64
C THR A 123 -8.80 10.29 17.06
N LYS A 124 -8.79 10.60 18.36
CA LYS A 124 -8.05 11.75 18.90
C LYS A 124 -6.53 11.63 18.70
N GLN A 125 -5.98 10.42 18.82
CA GLN A 125 -4.56 10.21 18.54
C GLN A 125 -4.25 10.30 17.04
N LEU A 126 -5.16 9.82 16.19
CA LEU A 126 -5.03 9.99 14.74
C LEU A 126 -4.95 11.45 14.33
N GLU A 127 -5.85 12.27 14.84
CA GLU A 127 -5.88 13.72 14.56
C GLU A 127 -4.57 14.39 14.99
N ARG A 128 -3.97 13.96 16.09
CA ARG A 128 -2.68 14.49 16.57
C ARG A 128 -1.51 14.08 15.67
N GLU A 129 -1.45 12.82 15.26
CA GLU A 129 -0.41 12.37 14.32
C GLU A 129 -0.55 13.04 12.96
N GLU A 130 -1.77 13.24 12.47
CA GLU A 130 -2.03 13.96 11.23
C GLU A 130 -1.54 15.41 11.32
N GLN A 131 -1.88 16.13 12.39
CA GLN A 131 -1.40 17.49 12.60
C GLN A 131 0.12 17.55 12.69
N HIS A 132 0.77 16.58 13.34
CA HIS A 132 2.22 16.51 13.41
C HIS A 132 2.86 16.27 12.04
N THR A 133 2.30 15.32 11.27
CA THR A 133 2.79 14.98 9.93
C THR A 133 2.59 16.13 8.94
N GLU A 134 1.47 16.84 9.04
CA GLU A 134 1.17 18.02 8.22
C GLU A 134 2.14 19.16 8.52
N ARG A 135 2.44 19.41 9.80
CA ARG A 135 3.46 20.40 10.21
C ARG A 135 4.83 20.05 9.63
N GLN A 136 5.27 18.80 9.76
CA GLN A 136 6.55 18.36 9.20
C GLN A 136 6.61 18.52 7.67
N ARG A 137 5.53 18.21 6.95
CA ARG A 137 5.47 18.43 5.50
C ARG A 137 5.54 19.90 5.13
N ASN A 138 4.86 20.76 5.88
CA ASN A 138 4.89 22.20 5.63
C ASN A 138 6.28 22.78 5.94
N GLU A 139 6.92 22.34 7.02
CA GLU A 139 8.31 22.69 7.35
C GLU A 139 9.27 22.26 6.24
N GLN A 140 9.16 21.02 5.75
CA GLN A 140 9.99 20.55 4.64
C GLN A 140 9.73 21.36 3.36
N SER A 141 8.47 21.58 3.00
CA SER A 141 8.10 22.33 1.79
C SER A 141 8.60 23.78 1.84
N THR A 142 8.59 24.40 3.02
CA THR A 142 9.14 25.76 3.20
C THR A 142 10.66 25.79 3.16
N ALA A 143 11.34 24.75 3.65
CA ALA A 143 12.79 24.61 3.51
C ALA A 143 13.18 24.45 2.03
N ASP A 144 12.52 23.53 1.32
CA ASP A 144 12.76 23.27 -0.10
C ASP A 144 12.49 24.53 -0.94
N TYR A 145 11.41 25.27 -0.66
CA TYR A 145 11.11 26.53 -1.34
C TYR A 145 12.19 27.60 -1.12
N LYS A 146 12.69 27.74 0.13
CA LYS A 146 13.77 28.69 0.44
C LYS A 146 15.06 28.33 -0.31
N GLU A 147 15.41 27.05 -0.34
CA GLU A 147 16.58 26.57 -1.07
C GLU A 147 16.48 26.88 -2.56
N VAL A 148 15.36 26.51 -3.19
CA VAL A 148 15.11 26.80 -4.61
C VAL A 148 15.14 28.30 -4.90
N SER A 149 14.52 29.12 -4.04
CA SER A 149 14.52 30.57 -4.20
C SER A 149 15.93 31.18 -4.11
N ALA A 150 16.76 30.71 -3.18
CA ALA A 150 18.14 31.16 -3.02
C ALA A 150 19.00 30.78 -4.23
N THR A 151 18.85 29.55 -4.75
CA THR A 151 19.52 29.15 -6.00
C THR A 151 19.09 30.00 -7.19
N ASN A 152 17.79 30.29 -7.34
CA ASN A 152 17.30 31.10 -8.45
C ASN A 152 17.81 32.56 -8.40
N THR A 153 17.88 33.15 -7.20
CA THR A 153 18.46 34.48 -7.01
C THR A 153 19.94 34.48 -7.36
N SER A 154 20.72 33.48 -6.90
CA SER A 154 22.15 33.39 -7.24
C SER A 154 22.42 33.21 -8.74
N VAL A 155 21.54 32.48 -9.46
CA VAL A 155 21.62 32.29 -10.91
C VAL A 155 21.26 33.56 -11.67
N GLN A 156 20.28 34.34 -11.20
CA GLN A 156 19.95 35.65 -11.77
C GLN A 156 21.11 36.65 -11.56
N GLU A 157 21.67 36.74 -10.35
CA GLU A 157 22.80 37.62 -10.05
C GLU A 157 24.05 37.26 -10.86
N ALA A 158 24.36 35.96 -11.01
CA ALA A 158 25.44 35.50 -11.87
C ALA A 158 25.20 35.83 -13.36
N SER A 159 23.94 35.74 -13.82
CA SER A 159 23.57 36.07 -15.21
C SER A 159 23.66 37.56 -15.49
N GLU A 160 23.33 38.42 -14.52
CA GLU A 160 23.45 39.86 -14.64
C GLU A 160 24.92 40.32 -14.61
N ALA A 161 25.75 39.71 -13.76
CA ALA A 161 27.20 40.00 -13.70
C ALA A 161 27.96 39.65 -14.99
N ILE A 162 27.49 38.65 -15.76
CA ILE A 162 28.05 38.32 -17.07
C ILE A 162 27.64 39.35 -18.13
N ARG A 163 26.42 39.89 -18.05
CA ARG A 163 25.89 40.89 -19.00
C ARG A 163 26.52 42.28 -18.82
N THR A 164 26.94 42.64 -17.63
CA THR A 164 27.55 43.96 -17.35
C THR A 164 29.05 44.01 -17.62
N ASN A 165 29.71 42.86 -17.78
CA ASN A 165 31.13 42.73 -18.11
C ASN A 165 31.39 42.41 -19.60
N SER A 166 30.35 42.42 -20.45
CA SER A 166 30.44 42.36 -21.92
C SER A 166 30.20 43.72 -22.53
#